data_AF-A0A2G9NAP4-F1
#
_entry.id   AF-A0A2G9NAP4-F1
#
_cell.length_a   1.000
_cell.length_b   1.000
_cell.length_c   1.000
_cell.angle_alpha   90.00
_cell.angle_beta   90.00
_cell.angle_gamma   90.00
#
_symmetry.space_group_name_H-M   'P 1'
#
loop_
_entity.id
_entity.type
_entity.pdbx_description
1 polymer ?
#
loop_
_entity_poly.entity_id
_entity_poly.type
_entity_poly.pdbx_seq_one_letter_code
_entity_poly.pdbx_strand_id
1 'polypeptide(L)' 'MAKISKELIKEFVKKDFFDKPKSTEEVIKKLDSKGFSIKGKKIGLVAQLLTLLCQEGVLEREGEKRNYKYKKNE' A
#
# COMPACT_ATOMS: atom_id res chain seq x y z
N MET A 1 -22.12 -0.57 5.09
CA MET A 1 -20.87 -1.16 4.57
C MET A 1 -19.91 -0.02 4.24
N ALA A 2 -18.76 0.09 4.92
CA ALA A 2 -17.79 1.14 4.61
C ALA A 2 -17.17 0.89 3.22
N LYS A 3 -17.22 1.89 2.34
CA LYS A 3 -16.61 1.83 1.01
C LYS A 3 -15.14 2.23 1.13
N ILE A 4 -14.25 1.47 0.50
CA ILE A 4 -12.84 1.85 0.39
C ILE A 4 -12.75 2.90 -0.73
N SER A 5 -12.27 4.08 -0.38
CA SER A 5 -12.02 5.18 -1.32
C SER A 5 -10.59 5.70 -1.17
N LYS A 6 -10.15 6.48 -2.15
CA LYS A 6 -8.85 7.18 -2.11
C LYS A 6 -8.74 8.07 -0.87
N GLU A 7 -9.80 8.82 -0.57
CA GLU A 7 -9.84 9.74 0.59
C GLU A 7 -9.67 9.00 1.90
N LEU A 8 -10.31 7.83 2.04
CA LEU A 8 -10.18 6.99 3.22
C LEU A 8 -8.73 6.53 3.44
N ILE A 9 -8.06 6.03 2.39
CA ILE A 9 -6.65 5.64 2.50
C ILE A 9 -5.80 6.86 2.85
N LYS A 10 -6.07 8.01 2.24
CA LYS A 10 -5.34 9.27 2.52
C LYS A 10 -5.54 9.74 3.96
N GLU A 11 -6.74 9.61 4.52
CA GLU A 11 -6.97 9.85 5.95
C GLU A 11 -6.18 8.89 6.83
N PHE A 12 -6.08 7.61 6.46
CA PHE A 12 -5.22 6.68 7.19
C PHE A 12 -3.75 7.09 7.11
N VAL A 13 -3.25 7.51 5.95
CA VAL A 13 -1.90 8.08 5.82
C VAL A 13 -1.70 9.26 6.77
N LYS A 14 -2.65 10.20 6.81
CA LYS A 14 -2.58 11.38 7.72
C LYS A 14 -2.67 11.03 9.21
N LYS A 15 -3.26 9.89 9.57
CA LYS A 15 -3.42 9.42 10.96
C LYS A 15 -2.29 8.49 11.39
N ASP A 16 -1.10 8.61 10.78
CA ASP A 16 0.07 7.76 11.03
C ASP A 16 -0.20 6.26 10.88
N PHE A 17 -1.13 5.88 10.01
CA PHE A 17 -1.39 4.45 9.77
C PHE A 17 -0.20 3.75 9.09
N PHE A 18 0.63 4.54 8.39
CA PHE A 18 1.81 4.17 7.62
C PHE A 18 3.09 4.77 8.22
N ASP A 19 3.12 4.99 9.54
CA ASP A 19 4.26 5.45 10.34
C ASP A 19 5.57 4.69 10.03
N LYS A 20 5.44 3.43 9.57
CA LYS A 20 6.53 2.58 9.11
C LYS A 20 6.26 2.04 7.71
N PRO A 21 7.32 1.76 6.93
CA PRO A 21 7.19 1.09 5.66
C PRO A 21 6.44 -0.23 5.85
N LYS A 22 5.33 -0.37 5.14
CA LYS A 22 4.43 -1.51 5.23
C LYS A 22 4.20 -2.09 3.85
N SER A 23 4.32 -3.41 3.76
CA SER A 23 3.91 -4.15 2.57
C SER A 23 2.41 -4.01 2.35
N THR A 24 1.96 -4.15 1.10
CA THR A 24 0.53 -4.11 0.75
C THR A 24 -0.30 -5.08 1.61
N GLU A 25 0.23 -6.27 1.93
CA GLU A 25 -0.41 -7.24 2.81
C GLU A 25 -0.62 -6.74 4.25
N GLU A 26 0.37 -6.06 4.82
CA GLU A 26 0.28 -5.44 6.15
C GLU A 26 -0.84 -4.39 6.17
N VAL A 27 -0.91 -3.57 5.12
CA VAL A 27 -1.96 -2.54 4.97
C VAL A 27 -3.34 -3.18 4.90
N ILE A 28 -3.47 -4.27 4.13
CA ILE A 28 -4.73 -5.02 3.99
C ILE A 28 -5.16 -5.63 5.33
N LYS A 29 -4.27 -6.29 6.06
CA LYS A 29 -4.57 -6.86 7.39
C LYS A 29 -5.04 -5.80 8.38
N LYS A 30 -4.41 -4.63 8.36
CA LYS A 30 -4.72 -3.50 9.24
C LYS A 30 -6.07 -2.87 8.87
N LEU A 31 -6.41 -2.81 7.58
CA LEU A 31 -7.73 -2.38 7.09
C LEU A 31 -8.82 -3.40 7.48
N ASP A 32 -8.55 -4.70 7.34
CA ASP A 32 -9.47 -5.77 7.77
C ASP A 32 -9.75 -5.70 9.28
N SER A 33 -8.71 -5.47 10.08
CA SER A 33 -8.83 -5.24 11.54
C SER A 33 -9.66 -4.01 11.91
N LYS A 34 -9.77 -3.01 11.01
CA LYS A 34 -10.64 -1.84 11.19
C LYS A 34 -12.08 -2.07 10.69
N GLY A 35 -12.43 -3.30 10.31
CA GLY A 35 -13.76 -3.66 9.82
C GLY A 35 -13.97 -3.46 8.32
N PHE A 36 -12.92 -3.15 7.56
CA PHE A 36 -12.99 -3.12 6.10
C PHE A 36 -12.79 -4.53 5.57
N SER A 37 -13.85 -5.23 5.18
CA SER A 37 -13.70 -6.57 4.58
C SER A 37 -12.99 -6.47 3.22
N ILE A 38 -11.68 -6.73 3.19
CA ILE A 38 -10.82 -6.62 2.01
C ILE A 38 -10.52 -8.04 1.50
N LYS A 39 -11.26 -8.47 0.49
CA LYS A 39 -11.09 -9.77 -0.16
C LYS A 39 -11.18 -9.65 -1.67
N GLY A 40 -10.49 -10.53 -2.40
CA GLY A 40 -10.53 -10.61 -3.86
C GLY A 40 -10.22 -9.27 -4.55
N LYS A 41 -11.16 -8.76 -5.35
CA LYS A 41 -10.99 -7.52 -6.14
C LYS A 41 -10.59 -6.28 -5.33
N LYS A 42 -10.94 -6.24 -4.03
CA LYS A 42 -10.60 -5.11 -3.16
C LYS A 42 -9.10 -5.04 -2.83
N ILE A 43 -8.39 -6.16 -2.88
CA ILE A 43 -6.93 -6.22 -2.69
C ILE A 43 -6.23 -5.44 -3.80
N GLY A 44 -6.62 -5.71 -5.06
CA GLY A 44 -6.10 -4.98 -6.22
C GLY A 44 -6.40 -3.49 -6.15
N LEU A 45 -7.62 -3.13 -5.73
CA LEU A 45 -8.00 -1.73 -5.55
C LEU A 45 -7.14 -1.01 -4.49
N VAL A 46 -6.86 -1.65 -3.35
CA VAL A 46 -5.96 -1.08 -2.33
C VAL A 46 -4.54 -0.92 -2.90
N ALA A 47 -4.01 -1.92 -3.60
CA ALA A 47 -2.69 -1.83 -4.22
C ALA A 47 -2.60 -0.68 -5.24
N GLN A 48 -3.63 -0.49 -6.06
CA GLN A 48 -3.74 0.62 -7.00
C GLN A 48 -3.80 1.97 -6.28
N LEU A 49 -4.60 2.08 -5.21
CA LEU A 49 -4.69 3.31 -4.41
C LEU A 49 -3.36 3.66 -3.73
N LEU A 50 -2.66 2.67 -3.17
CA LEU A 50 -1.33 2.89 -2.59
C LEU A 50 -0.33 3.35 -3.65
N THR A 51 -0.36 2.73 -4.83
CA THR A 51 0.50 3.14 -5.97
C THR A 51 0.21 4.57 -6.39
N LEU A 52 -1.07 4.94 -6.49
CA LEU A 52 -1.49 6.30 -6.83
C LEU A 52 -1.01 7.31 -5.78
N LEU A 53 -1.13 6.99 -4.49
CA LEU A 53 -0.64 7.85 -3.41
C LEU A 53 0.88 8.01 -3.44
N CYS A 54 1.62 6.98 -3.88
CA CYS A 54 3.06 7.12 -4.14
C CYS A 54 3.33 8.06 -5.32
N GLN A 55 2.56 7.96 -6.41
CA GLN A 55 2.70 8.85 -7.57
C GLN A 55 2.35 10.30 -7.24
N GLU A 56 1.43 10.53 -6.32
CA GLU A 56 1.06 11.86 -5.82
C GLU A 56 2.03 12.42 -4.77
N GLY A 57 3.08 11.67 -4.40
CA GLY A 57 4.04 12.08 -3.36
C GLY A 57 3.46 12.08 -1.94
N VAL A 58 2.31 11.44 -1.73
CA VAL A 58 1.69 11.30 -0.39
C VAL A 58 2.33 10.17 0.40
N LEU A 59 2.77 9.12 -0.29
CA LEU A 59 3.52 8.01 0.27
C LEU A 59 4.88 7.93 -0.42
N GLU A 60 5.91 7.55 0.33
CA GLU A 60 7.18 7.16 -0.27
C GLU A 60 7.20 5.64 -0.45
N ARG A 61 7.50 5.20 -1.67
CA ARG A 61 7.81 3.79 -1.90
C ARG A 61 9.24 3.59 -1.50
N GLU A 62 9.48 2.90 -0.39
CA GLU A 62 10.81 2.39 -0.11
C GLU A 62 11.15 1.44 -1.25
N GLY A 63 12.05 1.89 -2.13
CA GLY A 63 12.55 1.06 -3.22
C GLY A 63 13.19 -0.14 -2.57
N GLU A 64 12.58 -1.31 -2.74
CA GLU A 64 13.30 -2.57 -2.57
C GLU A 64 14.63 -2.37 -3.28
N LYS A 65 15.75 -2.40 -2.54
CA LYS A 65 17.08 -2.42 -3.13
C LYS A 65 17.09 -3.67 -4.00
N ARG A 66 16.63 -3.54 -5.24
CA ARG A 66 16.73 -4.57 -6.26
C ARG A 66 18.21 -4.71 -6.49
N ASN A 67 18.81 -5.65 -5.78
CA ASN A 67 20.12 -6.19 -6.09
C ASN A 67 19.97 -6.83 -7.47
N TYR A 68 20.02 -6.02 -8.52
CA TYR A 68 20.25 -6.49 -9.87
C TYR A 68 21.69 -7.01 -9.90
N LYS A 69 21.91 -8.24 -9.39
CA LYS A 69 23.09 -9.02 -9.77
C LYS A 69 22.92 -9.32 -11.25
N TYR A 70 23.43 -8.43 -12.10
CA TYR A 70 23.77 -8.81 -13.45
C TYR A 70 24.81 -9.95 -13.32
N LYS A 71 24.40 -11.19 -13.57
CA LYS A 71 25.35 -12.23 -13.95
C LYS A 71 25.89 -11.81 -15.32
N LYS A 72 27.04 -11.15 -15.32
CA LYS A 72 27.89 -11.06 -16.49
C LYS A 72 28.34 -12.49 -16.78
N ASN A 73 27.68 -13.15 -17.73
CA ASN A 73 28.21 -14.37 -18.31
C ASN A 73 29.40 -13.92 -19.16
N GLU A 74 30.60 -14.18 -18.65
CA GLU A 74 31.86 -14.12 -19.38
C GLU A 74 32.29 -15.57 -19.69
#